data_AF-A0A0L0V7C1-F1
#
_entry.id   AF-A0A0L0V7C1-F1
#
_cell.length_a   1.000
_cell.length_b   1.000
_cell.length_c   1.000
_cell.angle_alpha   90.00
_cell.angle_beta   90.00
_cell.angle_gamma   90.00
#
_symmetry.space_group_name_H-M   'P 1'
#
loop_
_entity.id
_entity.type
_entity.pdbx_description
1 polymer ?
#
loop_
_entity_poly.entity_id
_entity_poly.type
_entity_poly.pdbx_seq_one_letter_code
_entity_poly.pdbx_strand_id
1 'polypeptide(L)'
;MARAKKPKLPVLVPNPPLVNDKNAPPSTVHTHTTATKLKIPEVKAPFASSTNENWQLPVAMGQGFSTFIDHDTELDGQGYPLLPNRSTVYVRPVGAEIMNFDSVGFSNTNNVESRTKGQWKVIHVTCLGVMLCDRAECDYTGPPPTGRNKIKELLERNPGCPGTAGRCTGKMYHQHCSGTKCRFDIHESGWGLLRHKGFHDHPWPTPKKPDRLALSEVAVEVKKNPKATALQLKVTSHVLLTFVVCCTYE
;
A
#
# COMPACT_ATOMS: atom_id res chain seq x y z
N MET A 1 -23.03 -21.56 31.47
CA MET A 1 -23.56 -20.34 30.83
C MET A 1 -23.33 -19.16 31.76
N ALA A 2 -22.16 -18.52 31.70
CA ALA A 2 -21.82 -17.35 32.51
C ALA A 2 -22.03 -16.07 31.67
N ARG A 3 -22.81 -15.13 32.20
CA ARG A 3 -23.29 -13.93 31.50
C ARG A 3 -22.28 -12.79 31.70
N ALA A 4 -21.62 -12.36 30.62
CA ALA A 4 -20.66 -11.26 30.64
C ALA A 4 -21.35 -9.90 30.86
N LYS A 5 -20.76 -9.05 31.70
CA LYS A 5 -21.18 -7.67 31.99
C LYS A 5 -20.87 -6.74 30.81
N LYS A 6 -21.81 -5.86 30.45
CA LYS A 6 -21.62 -4.79 29.46
C LYS A 6 -20.66 -3.69 29.98
N PRO A 7 -19.82 -3.07 29.13
CA PRO A 7 -19.02 -1.90 29.51
C PRO A 7 -19.87 -0.62 29.61
N LYS A 8 -19.47 0.29 30.50
CA LYS A 8 -20.12 1.58 30.78
C LYS A 8 -19.41 2.70 29.99
N LEU A 9 -20.16 3.50 29.22
CA LEU A 9 -19.67 4.70 28.53
C LEU A 9 -19.36 5.84 29.52
N PRO A 10 -18.36 6.70 29.25
CA PRO A 10 -18.05 7.86 30.09
C PRO A 10 -19.05 9.02 29.88
N VAL A 11 -19.31 9.73 30.99
CA VAL A 11 -20.26 10.84 31.14
C VAL A 11 -19.61 12.15 30.68
N LEU A 12 -20.35 12.95 29.88
CA LEU A 12 -19.99 14.31 29.47
C LEU A 12 -20.27 15.32 30.59
N VAL A 13 -19.36 16.27 30.80
CA VAL A 13 -19.45 17.34 31.81
C VAL A 13 -20.29 18.53 31.25
N PRO A 14 -21.11 19.24 32.06
CA PRO A 14 -21.93 20.35 31.58
C PRO A 14 -21.15 21.68 31.44
N ASN A 15 -21.53 22.50 30.45
CA ASN A 15 -21.01 23.86 30.24
C ASN A 15 -21.48 24.85 31.34
N PRO A 16 -20.66 25.86 31.69
CA PRO A 16 -21.04 26.90 32.64
C PRO A 16 -21.94 28.00 32.02
N PRO A 17 -22.73 28.74 32.84
CA PRO A 17 -23.76 29.66 32.35
C PRO A 17 -23.25 31.07 32.04
N LEU A 18 -23.95 31.71 31.09
CA LEU A 18 -23.86 33.11 30.69
C LEU A 18 -24.29 34.07 31.82
N VAL A 19 -23.54 35.14 32.03
CA VAL A 19 -23.97 36.31 32.81
C VAL A 19 -23.80 37.57 31.97
N ASN A 20 -24.88 38.34 31.89
CA ASN A 20 -24.98 39.63 31.20
C ASN A 20 -25.51 40.61 32.26
N ASP A 21 -24.87 41.76 32.47
CA ASP A 21 -25.61 43.02 32.70
C ASP A 21 -24.74 44.28 32.69
N LYS A 22 -25.43 45.36 32.30
CA LYS A 22 -24.95 46.68 31.89
C LYS A 22 -24.68 47.63 33.05
N ASN A 23 -23.69 48.51 32.94
CA ASN A 23 -23.81 49.98 33.10
C ASN A 23 -22.46 50.70 32.91
N ALA A 24 -22.45 51.68 32.00
CA ALA A 24 -21.45 52.77 31.83
C ALA A 24 -22.02 54.07 32.50
N PRO A 25 -21.34 55.25 32.64
CA PRO A 25 -20.38 55.93 31.73
C PRO A 25 -19.29 56.78 32.47
N PRO A 26 -18.55 57.76 31.88
CA PRO A 26 -18.52 58.25 30.50
C PRO A 26 -17.15 58.35 29.80
N SER A 27 -17.28 58.62 28.50
CA SER A 27 -16.31 58.72 27.42
C SER A 27 -15.16 59.71 27.63
N THR A 28 -13.99 59.35 27.08
CA THR A 28 -13.14 60.32 26.39
C THR A 28 -12.62 59.69 25.10
N VAL A 29 -12.98 60.31 23.99
CA VAL A 29 -12.59 59.94 22.63
C VAL A 29 -11.20 60.51 22.37
N HIS A 30 -10.21 59.65 22.12
CA HIS A 30 -9.08 60.02 21.27
C HIS A 30 -8.75 58.88 20.31
N THR A 31 -9.13 59.15 19.07
CA THR A 31 -8.93 58.37 17.86
C THR A 31 -7.46 58.44 17.45
N HIS A 32 -6.74 57.33 17.48
CA HIS A 32 -5.56 57.14 16.62
C HIS A 32 -5.53 55.72 16.08
N THR A 33 -5.95 55.63 14.82
CA THR A 33 -5.78 54.52 13.89
C THR A 33 -4.31 54.13 13.78
N THR A 34 -3.96 52.88 14.07
CA THR A 34 -2.86 52.19 13.37
C THR A 34 -3.12 50.69 13.36
N ALA A 35 -3.64 50.19 12.25
CA ALA A 35 -3.77 48.77 11.99
C ALA A 35 -2.39 48.20 11.63
N THR A 36 -1.69 47.62 12.60
CA THR A 36 -0.48 46.83 12.33
C THR A 36 -0.89 45.41 11.95
N LYS A 37 -1.10 45.21 10.64
CA LYS A 37 -1.28 43.91 9.98
C LYS A 37 -0.05 43.03 10.26
N LEU A 38 -0.16 42.08 11.16
CA LEU A 38 0.84 41.02 11.35
C LEU A 38 0.87 40.16 10.08
N LYS A 39 1.91 40.34 9.27
CA LYS A 39 2.24 39.46 8.14
C LYS A 39 2.75 38.12 8.71
N ILE A 40 1.91 37.09 8.68
CA ILE A 40 2.35 35.70 8.75
C ILE A 40 3.04 35.40 7.42
N PRO A 41 4.33 35.00 7.38
CA PRO A 41 4.95 34.55 6.15
C PRO A 41 4.30 33.23 5.73
N GLU A 42 3.68 33.24 4.55
CA GLU A 42 3.25 32.05 3.84
C GLU A 42 4.49 31.22 3.51
N VAL A 43 4.72 30.16 4.28
CA VAL A 43 5.74 29.17 3.96
C VAL A 43 5.23 28.39 2.76
N LYS A 44 5.60 28.86 1.56
CA LYS A 44 5.58 28.01 0.36
C LYS A 44 6.43 26.79 0.67
N ALA A 45 5.78 25.66 0.91
CA ALA A 45 6.45 24.38 0.87
C ALA A 45 7.15 24.28 -0.49
N PRO A 46 8.48 24.10 -0.54
CA PRO A 46 9.13 23.86 -1.82
C PRO A 46 8.60 22.52 -2.33
N PHE A 47 7.83 22.58 -3.40
CA PHE A 47 7.61 21.45 -4.27
C PHE A 47 8.99 20.99 -4.72
N ALA A 48 9.54 19.97 -4.06
CA ALA A 48 10.83 19.41 -4.42
C ALA A 48 10.64 18.58 -5.70
N SER A 49 10.58 19.27 -6.84
CA SER A 49 10.98 18.68 -8.11
C SER A 49 12.51 18.70 -8.17
N SER A 50 13.15 17.72 -7.54
CA SER A 50 14.57 17.47 -7.78
C SER A 50 14.74 16.22 -8.65
N THR A 51 15.15 16.50 -9.87
CA THR A 51 15.72 15.58 -10.85
C THR A 51 16.79 14.68 -10.22
N ASN A 52 16.70 13.38 -10.51
CA ASN A 52 17.76 12.37 -10.37
C ASN A 52 18.41 12.14 -8.98
N GLU A 53 17.61 11.90 -7.94
CA GLU A 53 18.11 11.05 -6.84
C GLU A 53 18.19 9.60 -7.35
N ASN A 54 19.33 9.25 -7.95
CA ASN A 54 19.62 7.88 -8.35
C ASN A 54 19.97 7.10 -7.08
N TRP A 55 19.17 6.09 -6.73
CA TRP A 55 19.49 5.20 -5.62
C TRP A 55 20.86 4.57 -5.85
N GLN A 56 21.83 4.90 -5.03
CA GLN A 56 23.16 4.29 -5.10
C GLN A 56 23.11 2.85 -4.55
N LEU A 57 24.07 2.03 -4.98
CA LEU A 57 24.26 0.70 -4.43
C LEU A 57 24.66 0.80 -2.94
N PRO A 58 24.04 0.01 -2.05
CA PRO A 58 24.30 0.08 -0.61
C PRO A 58 25.58 -0.68 -0.23
N VAL A 59 26.75 -0.16 -0.65
CA VAL A 59 28.05 -0.84 -0.46
C VAL A 59 28.40 -1.10 1.01
N ALA A 60 27.95 -0.24 1.93
CA ALA A 60 28.15 -0.41 3.38
C ALA A 60 27.12 -1.37 4.03
N MET A 61 26.18 -1.92 3.25
CA MET A 61 25.14 -2.85 3.69
C MET A 61 24.48 -2.38 5.01
N GLY A 62 24.50 -3.22 6.05
CA GLY A 62 23.84 -2.94 7.34
C GLY A 62 24.37 -1.74 8.12
N GLN A 63 25.54 -1.17 7.78
CA GLN A 63 26.06 -0.01 8.50
C GLN A 63 25.41 1.33 8.07
N GLY A 64 24.70 1.36 6.95
CA GLY A 64 24.05 2.57 6.43
C GLY A 64 22.53 2.50 6.33
N PHE A 65 21.92 1.36 6.67
CA PHE A 65 20.50 1.13 6.48
C PHE A 65 19.87 0.45 7.68
N SER A 66 18.72 0.96 8.10
CA SER A 66 17.83 0.36 9.07
C SER A 66 16.45 0.17 8.45
N THR A 67 15.71 -0.83 8.91
CA THR A 67 14.30 -0.99 8.53
C THR A 67 13.49 0.19 9.08
N PHE A 68 12.71 0.81 8.22
CA PHE A 68 11.76 1.87 8.51
C PHE A 68 10.47 1.57 7.75
N ILE A 69 9.40 1.27 8.47
CA ILE A 69 8.07 1.01 7.88
C ILE A 69 7.27 2.29 8.02
N ASP A 70 7.00 2.93 6.90
CA ASP A 70 6.21 4.15 6.86
C ASP A 70 4.71 3.82 7.00
N HIS A 71 3.93 4.85 7.31
CA HIS A 71 2.47 4.77 7.31
C HIS A 71 1.96 4.35 5.91
N ASP A 72 0.77 3.72 5.89
CA ASP A 72 0.12 3.19 4.68
C ASP A 72 0.88 2.06 3.96
N THR A 73 1.91 1.50 4.59
CA THR A 73 2.52 0.23 4.16
C THR A 73 1.75 -0.94 4.75
N GLU A 74 1.38 -1.92 3.92
CA GLU A 74 0.81 -3.17 4.41
C GLU A 74 1.88 -4.26 4.52
N LEU A 75 1.94 -4.90 5.69
CA LEU A 75 2.86 -5.97 6.00
C LEU A 75 2.19 -7.33 5.86
N ASP A 76 2.96 -8.36 5.51
CA ASP A 76 2.52 -9.76 5.60
C ASP A 76 2.68 -10.33 7.03
N GLY A 77 2.37 -11.62 7.19
CA GLY A 77 2.49 -12.33 8.46
C GLY A 77 3.92 -12.43 9.02
N GLN A 78 4.96 -12.23 8.21
CA GLN A 78 6.36 -12.18 8.66
C GLN A 78 6.82 -10.75 9.00
N GLY A 79 5.94 -9.75 8.87
CA GLY A 79 6.30 -8.34 9.02
C GLY A 79 7.05 -7.78 7.79
N TYR A 80 7.03 -8.49 6.65
CA TYR A 80 7.62 -8.00 5.42
C TYR A 80 6.65 -7.03 4.71
N PRO A 81 7.13 -5.88 4.21
CA PRO A 81 6.29 -4.91 3.50
C PRO A 81 5.89 -5.43 2.12
N LEU A 82 4.75 -6.13 2.08
CA LEU A 82 4.16 -6.68 0.87
C LEU A 82 3.64 -5.57 -0.05
N LEU A 83 3.06 -4.52 0.53
CA LEU A 83 2.59 -3.32 -0.19
C LEU A 83 3.31 -2.09 0.38
N PRO A 84 4.60 -1.89 0.03
CA PRO A 84 5.35 -0.75 0.52
C PRO A 84 4.76 0.55 -0.03
N ASN A 85 4.65 1.56 0.83
CA ASN A 85 4.17 2.88 0.46
C ASN A 85 5.03 3.97 1.10
N ARG A 86 4.83 5.23 0.71
CA ARG A 86 5.56 6.40 1.22
C ARG A 86 7.07 6.20 1.17
N SER A 87 7.78 6.28 2.30
CA SER A 87 9.25 6.18 2.37
C SER A 87 9.75 4.87 2.98
N THR A 88 9.02 3.77 2.82
CA THR A 88 9.38 2.47 3.42
C THR A 88 10.74 1.93 2.95
N VAL A 89 11.54 1.50 3.92
CA VAL A 89 12.83 0.83 3.74
C VAL A 89 12.82 -0.46 4.55
N TYR A 90 13.26 -1.56 3.96
CA TYR A 90 13.32 -2.85 4.66
C TYR A 90 14.66 -3.54 4.40
N VAL A 91 15.38 -3.81 5.49
CA VAL A 91 16.65 -4.53 5.45
C VAL A 91 16.38 -6.00 5.69
N ARG A 92 16.89 -6.86 4.81
CA ARG A 92 16.98 -8.30 5.02
C ARG A 92 18.40 -8.65 5.48
N PRO A 93 18.59 -9.06 6.74
CA PRO A 93 19.87 -9.57 7.22
C PRO A 93 20.30 -10.85 6.50
N VAL A 94 21.60 -11.14 6.52
CA VAL A 94 22.14 -12.42 6.04
C VAL A 94 21.52 -13.57 6.83
N GLY A 95 21.11 -14.64 6.15
CA GLY A 95 20.50 -15.81 6.76
C GLY A 95 19.02 -15.65 7.15
N ALA A 96 18.43 -14.46 7.01
CA ALA A 96 17.00 -14.26 7.29
C ALA A 96 16.12 -14.95 6.22
N GLU A 97 15.15 -15.74 6.69
CA GLU A 97 14.17 -16.43 5.84
C GLU A 97 12.89 -15.60 5.70
N ILE A 98 12.88 -14.72 4.69
CA ILE A 98 11.72 -13.89 4.35
C ILE A 98 11.17 -14.38 3.01
N MET A 99 10.00 -15.03 3.04
CA MET A 99 9.43 -15.74 1.90
C MET A 99 9.14 -14.86 0.69
N ASN A 100 8.73 -13.62 0.96
CA ASN A 100 8.34 -12.64 -0.04
C ASN A 100 9.45 -11.67 -0.45
N PHE A 101 10.66 -11.81 0.11
CA PHE A 101 11.73 -10.89 -0.22
C PHE A 101 12.09 -10.98 -1.69
N ASP A 102 12.13 -9.83 -2.38
CA ASP A 102 12.23 -9.68 -3.85
C ASP A 102 10.90 -9.60 -4.62
N SER A 103 9.78 -9.60 -3.91
CA SER A 103 8.43 -9.45 -4.50
C SER A 103 7.58 -8.39 -3.79
N VAL A 104 6.58 -7.88 -4.51
CA VAL A 104 5.54 -6.98 -3.97
C VAL A 104 4.16 -7.51 -4.33
N GLY A 105 3.14 -7.11 -3.57
CA GLY A 105 1.76 -7.58 -3.73
C GLY A 105 0.97 -6.91 -4.86
N PHE A 106 1.41 -5.77 -5.39
CA PHE A 106 0.71 -5.04 -6.46
C PHE A 106 1.19 -5.43 -7.86
N SER A 107 0.33 -5.24 -8.87
CA SER A 107 0.69 -5.42 -10.28
C SER A 107 1.82 -4.48 -10.69
N ASN A 108 2.90 -5.04 -11.20
CA ASN A 108 4.09 -4.30 -11.55
C ASN A 108 4.75 -4.81 -12.82
N THR A 109 5.62 -3.98 -13.38
CA THR A 109 6.70 -4.44 -14.25
C THR A 109 8.02 -4.34 -13.49
N ASN A 110 8.96 -5.21 -13.81
CA ASN A 110 10.29 -5.17 -13.23
C ASN A 110 11.38 -5.14 -14.29
N ASN A 111 12.48 -4.48 -13.95
CA ASN A 111 13.74 -4.56 -14.66
C ASN A 111 14.79 -5.13 -13.70
N VAL A 112 15.49 -6.17 -14.13
CA VAL A 112 16.50 -6.86 -13.34
C VAL A 112 17.87 -6.60 -13.94
N GLU A 113 18.79 -6.13 -13.11
CA GLU A 113 20.15 -5.81 -13.51
C GLU A 113 21.14 -6.52 -12.59
N SER A 114 22.25 -6.95 -13.18
CA SER A 114 23.43 -7.41 -12.46
C SER A 114 24.46 -6.28 -12.42
N ARG A 115 25.00 -5.99 -11.24
CA ARG A 115 25.99 -4.92 -11.00
C ARG A 115 27.22 -5.51 -10.31
N THR A 116 28.35 -4.82 -10.46
CA THR A 116 29.63 -5.19 -9.83
C THR A 116 30.00 -6.65 -10.09
N LYS A 117 30.06 -7.05 -11.37
CA LYS A 117 30.40 -8.41 -11.81
C LYS A 117 29.52 -9.53 -11.21
N GLY A 118 28.25 -9.25 -10.90
CA GLY A 118 27.33 -10.26 -10.36
C GLY A 118 27.14 -10.21 -8.85
N GLN A 119 27.94 -9.43 -8.14
CA GLN A 119 27.84 -9.30 -6.69
C GLN A 119 26.50 -8.70 -6.22
N TRP A 120 25.87 -7.89 -7.07
CA TRP A 120 24.58 -7.24 -6.79
C TRP A 120 23.55 -7.57 -7.86
N LYS A 121 22.42 -8.12 -7.45
CA LYS A 121 21.18 -8.15 -8.23
C LYS A 121 20.33 -6.95 -7.83
N VAL A 122 20.02 -6.09 -8.79
CA VAL A 122 19.15 -4.92 -8.61
C VAL A 122 17.85 -5.16 -9.34
N ILE A 123 16.72 -5.00 -8.66
CA ILE A 123 15.38 -5.11 -9.25
C ILE A 123 14.69 -3.78 -9.11
N HIS A 124 14.42 -3.11 -10.23
CA HIS A 124 13.56 -1.93 -10.27
C HIS A 124 12.12 -2.37 -10.48
N VAL A 125 11.22 -1.95 -9.61
CA VAL A 125 9.80 -2.30 -9.66
C VAL A 125 8.98 -1.05 -9.95
N THR A 126 8.18 -1.12 -11.00
CA THR A 126 7.29 -0.04 -11.44
C THR A 126 5.85 -0.52 -11.25
N CYS A 127 5.11 0.14 -10.36
CA CYS A 127 3.69 -0.16 -10.16
C CYS A 127 2.88 0.21 -11.41
N LEU A 128 1.99 -0.67 -11.83
CA LEU A 128 1.09 -0.43 -12.95
C LEU A 128 -0.19 0.28 -12.50
N GLY A 129 -0.50 0.37 -11.21
CA GLY A 129 -1.76 0.88 -10.69
C GLY A 129 -2.83 -0.20 -10.61
N VAL A 130 -4.09 0.16 -10.89
CA VAL A 130 -5.26 -0.69 -10.64
C VAL A 130 -6.32 -0.53 -11.73
N MET A 131 -7.04 -1.62 -12.03
CA MET A 131 -8.24 -1.58 -12.88
C MET A 131 -9.47 -1.35 -12.00
N LEU A 132 -10.25 -0.32 -12.32
CA LEU A 132 -11.42 0.09 -11.53
C LEU A 132 -12.68 0.07 -12.38
N CYS A 133 -13.83 0.08 -11.71
CA CYS A 133 -15.12 0.31 -12.32
C CYS A 133 -15.50 1.79 -12.24
N ASP A 134 -16.13 2.32 -13.26
CA ASP A 134 -16.68 3.69 -13.29
C ASP A 134 -17.93 3.92 -12.42
N ARG A 135 -18.48 2.85 -11.83
CA ARG A 135 -19.66 2.92 -10.95
C ARG A 135 -19.24 3.06 -9.50
N ALA A 136 -19.77 4.09 -8.83
CA ALA A 136 -19.43 4.42 -7.45
C ALA A 136 -19.76 3.30 -6.45
N GLU A 137 -20.78 2.50 -6.74
CA GLU A 137 -21.21 1.37 -5.91
C GLU A 137 -20.44 0.06 -6.17
N CYS A 138 -19.54 0.03 -7.16
CA CYS A 138 -18.76 -1.14 -7.51
C CYS A 138 -17.36 -1.06 -6.90
N ASP A 139 -17.03 -1.98 -6.00
CA ASP A 139 -15.76 -2.07 -5.29
C ASP A 139 -14.68 -2.87 -6.05
N TYR A 140 -14.90 -3.11 -7.35
CA TYR A 140 -13.97 -3.88 -8.17
C TYR A 140 -12.59 -3.21 -8.27
N THR A 141 -11.58 -3.88 -7.73
CA THR A 141 -10.15 -3.51 -7.81
C THR A 141 -9.36 -4.62 -8.50
N GLY A 142 -9.34 -4.60 -9.84
CA GLY A 142 -8.67 -5.62 -10.64
C GLY A 142 -7.16 -5.38 -10.82
N PRO A 143 -6.33 -6.43 -10.93
CA PRO A 143 -4.93 -6.29 -11.29
C PRO A 143 -4.79 -5.94 -12.79
N PRO A 144 -4.07 -4.86 -13.16
CA PRO A 144 -3.77 -4.57 -14.55
C PRO A 144 -2.94 -5.68 -15.22
N PRO A 145 -3.16 -5.98 -16.51
CA PRO A 145 -2.27 -6.83 -17.30
C PRO A 145 -0.84 -6.28 -17.34
N THR A 146 0.17 -7.15 -17.18
CA THR A 146 1.58 -6.75 -17.09
C THR A 146 2.32 -6.71 -18.43
N GLY A 147 1.76 -7.34 -19.48
CA GLY A 147 2.39 -7.37 -20.79
C GLY A 147 2.40 -5.99 -21.47
N ARG A 148 3.41 -5.74 -22.30
CA ARG A 148 3.50 -4.50 -23.09
C ARG A 148 2.22 -4.31 -23.90
N ASN A 149 1.66 -3.09 -23.86
CA ASN A 149 0.40 -2.70 -24.50
C ASN A 149 -0.85 -3.48 -24.07
N LYS A 150 -0.77 -4.45 -23.15
CA LYS A 150 -1.92 -5.28 -22.76
C LYS A 150 -3.01 -4.54 -22.00
N ILE A 151 -2.65 -3.49 -21.26
CA ILE A 151 -3.64 -2.60 -20.63
C ILE A 151 -4.45 -1.88 -21.70
N LYS A 152 -3.78 -1.30 -22.70
CA LYS A 152 -4.42 -0.62 -23.83
C LYS A 152 -5.32 -1.58 -24.63
N GLU A 153 -4.81 -2.74 -25.02
CA GLU A 153 -5.59 -3.77 -25.72
C GLU A 153 -6.83 -4.20 -24.93
N LEU A 154 -6.71 -4.35 -23.60
CA LEU A 154 -7.83 -4.70 -22.74
C LEU A 154 -8.91 -3.59 -22.76
N LEU A 155 -8.51 -2.33 -22.63
CA LEU A 155 -9.44 -1.20 -22.64
C LEU A 155 -10.09 -1.00 -24.01
N GLU A 156 -9.36 -1.20 -25.11
CA GLU A 156 -9.90 -1.11 -26.48
C GLU A 156 -10.95 -2.18 -26.78
N ARG A 157 -10.85 -3.37 -26.16
CA ARG A 157 -11.91 -4.40 -26.23
C ARG A 157 -13.17 -4.01 -25.48
N ASN A 158 -13.10 -2.99 -24.63
CA ASN A 158 -14.20 -2.48 -23.80
C ASN A 158 -14.96 -3.61 -23.05
N PRO A 159 -14.26 -4.45 -22.26
CA PRO A 159 -14.90 -5.51 -21.50
C PRO A 159 -15.84 -4.93 -20.44
N GLY A 160 -16.92 -5.65 -20.15
CA GLY A 160 -17.75 -5.35 -18.98
C GLY A 160 -16.96 -5.54 -17.68
N CYS A 161 -17.37 -4.83 -16.62
CA CYS A 161 -16.77 -4.97 -15.31
C CYS A 161 -16.99 -6.39 -14.74
N PRO A 162 -15.93 -7.10 -14.29
CA PRO A 162 -16.05 -8.39 -13.61
C PRO A 162 -16.72 -8.30 -12.23
N GLY A 163 -16.86 -7.09 -11.69
CA GLY A 163 -17.54 -6.81 -10.44
C GLY A 163 -18.94 -7.44 -10.40
N THR A 164 -19.37 -7.83 -9.20
CA THR A 164 -20.67 -8.50 -8.98
C THR A 164 -20.81 -9.78 -9.84
N ALA A 165 -19.73 -10.55 -9.97
CA ALA A 165 -19.65 -11.76 -10.80
C ALA A 165 -20.08 -11.52 -12.26
N GLY A 166 -19.59 -10.41 -12.84
CA GLY A 166 -19.88 -10.02 -14.23
C GLY A 166 -21.27 -9.42 -14.47
N ARG A 167 -22.07 -9.22 -13.41
CA ARG A 167 -23.38 -8.54 -13.53
C ARG A 167 -23.25 -7.01 -13.48
N CYS A 168 -22.08 -6.49 -13.12
CA CYS A 168 -21.87 -5.06 -13.14
C CYS A 168 -21.91 -4.54 -14.59
N THR A 169 -22.78 -3.55 -14.82
CA THR A 169 -22.93 -2.90 -16.13
C THR A 169 -22.05 -1.65 -16.26
N GLY A 170 -21.11 -1.47 -15.33
CA GLY A 170 -20.09 -0.42 -15.40
C GLY A 170 -18.95 -0.80 -16.35
N LYS A 171 -18.21 0.21 -16.78
CA LYS A 171 -17.02 0.06 -17.62
C LYS A 171 -15.77 0.07 -16.78
N MET A 172 -14.79 -0.72 -17.22
CA MET A 172 -13.48 -0.70 -16.61
C MET A 172 -12.66 0.47 -17.12
N TYR A 173 -11.91 1.11 -16.22
CA TYR A 173 -10.83 2.03 -16.58
C TYR A 173 -9.57 1.69 -15.81
N HIS A 174 -8.45 2.18 -16.30
CA HIS A 174 -7.15 2.01 -15.66
C HIS A 174 -6.78 3.27 -14.90
N GLN A 175 -6.63 3.17 -13.58
CA GLN A 175 -5.98 4.21 -12.79
C GLN A 175 -4.48 3.89 -12.74
N HIS A 176 -3.72 4.57 -13.60
CA HIS A 176 -2.27 4.42 -13.67
C HIS A 176 -1.59 4.97 -12.41
N CYS A 177 -0.67 4.19 -11.82
CA CYS A 177 0.17 4.66 -10.72
C CYS A 177 1.34 5.49 -11.26
N SER A 178 1.51 6.71 -10.76
CA SER A 178 2.66 7.56 -11.11
C SER A 178 3.29 8.14 -9.85
N GLY A 179 4.57 8.50 -9.93
CA GLY A 179 5.28 9.15 -8.82
C GLY A 179 5.80 8.19 -7.75
N THR A 180 5.67 6.88 -7.92
CA THR A 180 6.26 5.88 -7.03
C THR A 180 7.54 5.28 -7.62
N LYS A 181 8.45 4.87 -6.74
CA LYS A 181 9.67 4.14 -7.07
C LYS A 181 9.82 3.02 -6.07
N CYS A 182 10.13 1.83 -6.54
CA CYS A 182 10.43 0.68 -5.70
C CYS A 182 11.67 -0.04 -6.24
N ARG A 183 12.60 -0.42 -5.36
CA ARG A 183 13.82 -1.13 -5.74
C ARG A 183 14.23 -2.14 -4.69
N PHE A 184 14.70 -3.28 -5.18
CA PHE A 184 15.44 -4.25 -4.39
C PHE A 184 16.92 -4.23 -4.78
N ASP A 185 17.78 -4.29 -3.77
CA ASP A 185 19.22 -4.57 -3.91
C ASP A 185 19.53 -5.84 -3.14
N ILE A 186 20.03 -6.85 -3.83
CA ILE A 186 20.30 -8.17 -3.28
C ILE A 186 21.78 -8.48 -3.50
N HIS A 187 22.51 -8.63 -2.40
CA HIS A 187 23.93 -8.95 -2.41
C HIS A 187 24.13 -10.47 -2.46
N GLU A 188 25.24 -10.93 -3.04
CA GLU A 188 25.61 -12.34 -3.12
C GLU A 188 25.72 -13.04 -1.74
N SER A 189 26.01 -12.28 -0.67
CA SER A 189 26.02 -12.80 0.70
C SER A 189 24.63 -13.16 1.25
N GLY A 190 23.56 -12.83 0.52
CA GLY A 190 22.18 -12.98 0.98
C GLY A 190 21.64 -11.77 1.74
N TRP A 191 22.47 -10.75 2.01
CA TRP A 191 21.97 -9.46 2.49
C TRP A 191 21.10 -8.79 1.43
N GLY A 192 20.03 -8.11 1.84
CA GLY A 192 19.14 -7.43 0.91
C GLY A 192 18.55 -6.14 1.48
N LEU A 193 18.12 -5.28 0.56
CA LEU A 193 17.47 -4.01 0.86
C LEU A 193 16.31 -3.77 -0.10
N LEU A 194 15.12 -3.51 0.45
CA LEU A 194 14.00 -2.90 -0.25
C LEU A 194 13.98 -1.41 0.07
N ARG A 195 13.81 -0.58 -0.97
CA ARG A 195 13.56 0.86 -0.86
C ARG A 195 12.32 1.23 -1.65
N HIS A 196 11.41 1.96 -1.02
CA HIS A 196 10.25 2.57 -1.64
C HIS A 196 10.29 4.09 -1.45
N LYS A 197 9.78 4.81 -2.44
CA LYS A 197 9.54 6.26 -2.40
C LYS A 197 8.25 6.58 -3.16
N GLY A 198 7.52 7.57 -2.68
CA GLY A 198 6.29 8.08 -3.32
C GLY A 198 5.03 7.55 -2.68
N PHE A 199 3.86 7.94 -3.18
CA PHE A 199 2.57 7.54 -2.61
C PHE A 199 1.71 6.81 -3.64
N HIS A 200 1.30 5.59 -3.32
CA HIS A 200 0.30 4.84 -4.07
C HIS A 200 -1.08 5.43 -3.79
N ASP A 201 -1.47 6.45 -4.56
CA ASP A 201 -2.80 7.09 -4.48
C ASP A 201 -3.86 6.34 -5.31
N HIS A 202 -3.98 5.05 -5.03
CA HIS A 202 -4.99 4.19 -5.63
C HIS A 202 -5.25 3.01 -4.70
N PRO A 203 -6.44 2.40 -4.72
CA PRO A 203 -6.68 1.19 -3.96
C PRO A 203 -5.76 0.06 -4.44
N TRP A 204 -5.44 -0.87 -3.55
CA TRP A 204 -4.65 -2.03 -3.91
C TRP A 204 -5.45 -2.97 -4.81
N PRO A 205 -4.87 -3.45 -5.92
CA PRO A 205 -5.54 -4.44 -6.74
C PRO A 205 -5.69 -5.75 -5.98
N THR A 206 -6.82 -6.42 -6.18
CA THR A 206 -7.00 -7.80 -5.73
C THR A 206 -5.91 -8.67 -6.37
N PRO A 207 -5.05 -9.33 -5.59
CA PRO A 207 -3.91 -10.05 -6.12
C PRO A 207 -4.37 -11.23 -6.98
N LYS A 208 -3.83 -11.33 -8.21
CA LYS A 208 -4.12 -12.47 -9.11
C LYS A 208 -3.43 -13.75 -8.63
N LYS A 209 -2.23 -13.63 -8.08
CA LYS A 209 -1.44 -14.75 -7.58
C LYS A 209 -1.51 -14.77 -6.07
N PRO A 210 -1.66 -15.94 -5.44
CA PRO A 210 -1.55 -16.05 -4.00
C PRO A 210 -0.15 -15.67 -3.55
N ASP A 211 -0.09 -15.08 -2.37
CA ASP A 211 1.13 -14.73 -1.65
C ASP A 211 2.02 -15.97 -1.41
N ARG A 212 3.36 -15.83 -1.47
CA ARG A 212 4.28 -16.98 -1.33
C ARG A 212 4.27 -17.54 0.08
N LEU A 213 4.16 -16.67 1.08
CA LEU A 213 4.03 -17.09 2.48
C LEU A 213 2.73 -17.87 2.66
N ALA A 214 1.60 -17.33 2.20
CA ALA A 214 0.31 -18.01 2.28
C ALA A 214 0.28 -19.35 1.51
N LEU A 215 0.97 -19.45 0.36
CA LEU A 215 1.16 -20.72 -0.36
C LEU A 215 1.94 -21.75 0.46
N SER A 216 2.96 -21.30 1.20
CA SER A 216 3.76 -22.19 2.05
C SER A 216 2.94 -22.79 3.20
N GLU A 217 2.04 -21.99 3.78
CA GLU A 217 1.12 -22.44 4.83
C GLU A 217 0.14 -23.48 4.32
N VAL A 218 -0.44 -23.25 3.12
CA VAL A 218 -1.29 -24.26 2.45
C VAL A 218 -0.50 -25.54 2.20
N ALA A 219 0.74 -25.45 1.71
CA ALA A 219 1.56 -26.63 1.45
C ALA A 219 1.84 -27.44 2.73
N VAL A 220 2.08 -26.77 3.85
CA VAL A 220 2.22 -27.41 5.17
C VAL A 220 0.93 -28.12 5.57
N GLU A 221 -0.23 -27.50 5.37
CA GLU A 221 -1.52 -28.08 5.77
C GLU A 221 -1.92 -29.27 4.89
N VAL A 222 -1.70 -29.18 3.57
CA VAL A 222 -1.89 -30.30 2.63
C VAL A 222 -1.02 -31.49 3.03
N LYS A 223 0.23 -31.25 3.48
CA LYS A 223 1.12 -32.32 3.92
C LYS A 223 0.61 -33.04 5.18
N LYS A 224 -0.09 -32.33 6.07
CA LYS A 224 -0.72 -32.94 7.26
C LYS A 224 -1.95 -33.77 6.91
N ASN A 225 -2.73 -33.35 5.91
CA ASN A 225 -3.91 -34.07 5.46
C ASN A 225 -3.96 -34.19 3.93
N PRO A 226 -3.18 -35.13 3.33
CA PRO A 226 -3.04 -35.24 1.88
C PRO A 226 -4.33 -35.69 1.17
N LYS A 227 -5.34 -36.15 1.92
CA LYS A 227 -6.65 -36.56 1.39
C LYS A 227 -7.72 -35.47 1.53
N ALA A 228 -7.43 -34.36 2.21
CA ALA A 228 -8.36 -33.26 2.31
C ALA A 228 -8.57 -32.59 0.95
N THR A 229 -9.83 -32.35 0.60
CA THR A 229 -10.18 -31.54 -0.57
C THR A 229 -9.91 -30.05 -0.28
N ALA A 230 -9.82 -29.23 -1.33
CA ALA A 230 -9.60 -27.78 -1.17
C ALA A 230 -10.62 -27.13 -0.22
N LEU A 231 -11.90 -27.53 -0.30
CA LEU A 231 -12.94 -27.02 0.60
C LEU A 231 -12.78 -27.43 2.07
N GLN A 232 -12.08 -28.54 2.34
CA GLN A 232 -11.86 -29.08 3.68
C GLN A 232 -10.63 -28.47 4.36
N LEU A 233 -9.68 -27.95 3.58
CA LEU A 233 -8.51 -27.26 4.10
C LEU A 233 -8.93 -25.86 4.55
N LYS A 234 -9.07 -25.63 5.86
CA LYS A 234 -9.53 -24.36 6.44
C LYS A 234 -8.38 -23.35 6.57
N VAL A 235 -7.70 -23.06 5.45
CA VAL A 235 -6.67 -22.03 5.40
C VAL A 235 -7.37 -20.68 5.20
N THR A 236 -7.00 -19.67 5.97
CA THR A 236 -7.72 -18.39 6.05
C THR A 236 -7.92 -17.72 4.68
N SER A 237 -9.08 -17.09 4.51
CA SER A 237 -9.86 -16.86 3.28
C SER A 237 -9.22 -16.14 2.08
N HIS A 238 -7.93 -15.80 2.07
CA HIS A 238 -7.28 -15.15 0.92
C HIS A 238 -6.65 -16.12 -0.09
N VAL A 239 -6.39 -17.38 0.28
CA VAL A 239 -5.72 -18.36 -0.61
C VAL A 239 -6.70 -19.29 -1.32
N LEU A 240 -7.83 -19.63 -0.67
CA LEU A 240 -8.78 -20.61 -1.20
C LEU A 240 -9.64 -20.07 -2.34
N LEU A 241 -9.95 -18.77 -2.35
CA LEU A 241 -10.81 -18.20 -3.40
C LEU A 241 -10.13 -18.21 -4.78
N THR A 242 -8.80 -18.10 -4.82
CA THR A 242 -8.03 -18.02 -6.07
C THR A 242 -7.85 -19.37 -6.75
N PHE A 243 -7.79 -20.47 -6.01
CA PHE A 243 -7.64 -21.82 -6.59
C PHE A 243 -8.94 -22.32 -7.25
N VAL A 244 -10.11 -22.03 -6.68
CA VAL A 244 -11.38 -22.55 -7.24
C VAL A 244 -11.76 -21.82 -8.55
N VAL A 245 -11.47 -20.53 -8.66
CA VAL A 245 -11.86 -19.74 -9.85
C VAL A 245 -10.99 -20.07 -11.09
N CYS A 246 -9.75 -20.53 -10.90
CA CYS A 246 -8.85 -20.80 -12.04
C CYS A 246 -9.06 -22.17 -12.69
N CYS A 247 -9.83 -23.09 -12.07
CA CYS A 247 -10.11 -24.42 -12.60
C CYS A 247 -11.48 -24.56 -13.29
N THR A 248 -12.25 -23.48 -13.45
CA THR A 248 -13.58 -23.52 -14.09
C THR A 248 -13.64 -22.80 -15.44
N TYR A 249 -12.48 -22.43 -16.02
CA TYR A 249 -12.38 -21.90 -17.37
C TYR A 249 -11.26 -22.63 -18.12
N GLU A 250 -11.58 -23.83 -18.59
CA GLU A 250 -11.00 -24.43 -19.80
C GLU A 250 -12.12 -24.60 -20.83
#